data_AF-E6SRR2-F1
#
_entry.id   AF-E6SRR2-F1
#
_cell.length_a   1.000
_cell.length_b   1.000
_cell.length_c   1.000
_cell.angle_alpha   90.00
_cell.angle_beta   90.00
_cell.angle_gamma   90.00
#
_symmetry.space_group_name_H-M   'P 1'
#
loop_
_entity.id
_entity.type
_entity.pdbx_description
1 polymer ?
#
loop_
_entity_poly.entity_id
_entity_poly.type
_entity_poly.pdbx_seq_one_letter_code
_entity_poly.pdbx_strand_id
1 'polypeptide(L)'
;METVVLVLMILVCFNFMLKQTYRKLWSVIAIAFVSALFVGLMWPYAIEQSKTQIADWLSNPSLMLDTSVVLSVEVVVQMAFCMLAAHVQTAGVIKKRVLWAYRMLRWFPGILIFPVLFSGLVALIFTFPGVSFSLIAWCMAGCVFVLIPVGSFLLRWLLPEKELRLELLFLANALVAILGVIATVNGRTAVSGISEVNWDALVGLLALIAVGALMGMVVRSMKLKK
;
A
#
# COMPACT_ATOMS: atom_id res chain seq x y z
N MET A 1 -20.37 2.77 -1.34
CA MET A 1 -19.19 2.62 -0.46
C MET A 1 -18.49 1.28 -0.68
N GLU A 2 -19.19 0.15 -0.56
CA GLU A 2 -18.59 -1.19 -0.75
C GLU A 2 -17.88 -1.37 -2.10
N THR A 3 -18.48 -0.88 -3.20
CA THR A 3 -17.88 -0.95 -4.53
C THR A 3 -16.56 -0.17 -4.64
N VAL A 4 -16.49 1.02 -4.04
CA VAL A 4 -15.27 1.85 -4.01
C VAL A 4 -14.16 1.16 -3.23
N VAL A 5 -14.50 0.56 -2.07
CA VAL A 5 -13.54 -0.19 -1.26
C VAL A 5 -13.04 -1.42 -2.01
N LEU A 6 -13.91 -2.16 -2.69
CA LEU A 6 -13.52 -3.32 -3.49
C LEU A 6 -12.56 -2.93 -4.61
N VAL A 7 -12.85 -1.83 -5.33
CA VAL A 7 -11.95 -1.29 -6.36
C VAL A 7 -10.61 -0.87 -5.76
N LEU A 8 -10.59 -0.23 -4.58
CA LEU A 8 -9.37 0.09 -3.85
C LEU A 8 -8.56 -1.15 -3.49
N MET A 9 -9.18 -2.21 -2.99
CA MET A 9 -8.51 -3.47 -2.65
C MET A 9 -7.86 -4.11 -3.89
N ILE A 10 -8.57 -4.11 -5.02
CA ILE A 10 -8.03 -4.60 -6.30
C ILE A 10 -6.83 -3.76 -6.73
N LEU A 11 -6.93 -2.43 -6.66
CA LEU A 11 -5.84 -1.52 -7.03
C LEU A 11 -4.62 -1.67 -6.12
N VAL A 12 -4.81 -1.89 -4.81
CA VAL A 12 -3.71 -2.20 -3.88
C VAL A 12 -3.01 -3.50 -4.28
N CYS A 13 -3.77 -4.56 -4.57
CA CYS A 13 -3.21 -5.82 -5.07
C CYS A 13 -2.45 -5.63 -6.39
N PHE A 14 -3.02 -4.85 -7.31
CA PHE A 14 -2.41 -4.56 -8.60
C PHE A 14 -1.11 -3.76 -8.46
N ASN A 15 -1.10 -2.70 -7.66
CA ASN A 15 0.09 -1.89 -7.35
C ASN A 15 1.18 -2.72 -6.68
N PHE A 16 0.80 -3.56 -5.72
CA PHE A 16 1.71 -4.50 -5.07
C PHE A 16 2.36 -5.45 -6.09
N MET A 17 1.56 -6.03 -6.99
CA MET A 17 2.05 -6.95 -8.01
C MET A 17 2.95 -6.26 -9.04
N LEU A 18 2.59 -5.06 -9.49
CA LEU A 18 3.43 -4.24 -10.38
C LEU A 18 4.76 -3.88 -9.73
N LYS A 19 4.75 -3.46 -8.47
CA LYS A 19 5.98 -3.13 -7.73
C LYS A 19 6.91 -4.33 -7.60
N GLN A 20 6.35 -5.53 -7.45
CA GLN A 20 7.10 -6.77 -7.39
C GLN A 20 7.89 -7.05 -8.67
N THR A 21 7.39 -6.60 -9.83
CA THR A 21 8.09 -6.78 -11.11
C THR A 21 9.45 -6.09 -11.16
N TYR A 22 9.70 -5.08 -10.32
CA TYR A 22 10.99 -4.41 -10.19
C TYR A 22 11.94 -5.07 -9.21
N ARG A 23 11.56 -6.14 -8.48
CA ARG A 23 12.41 -6.80 -7.49
C ARG A 23 13.16 -8.01 -8.05
N LYS A 24 14.25 -8.38 -7.37
CA LYS A 24 14.95 -9.66 -7.63
C LYS A 24 14.05 -10.81 -7.19
N LEU A 25 14.06 -11.93 -7.91
CA LEU A 25 13.21 -13.10 -7.64
C LEU A 25 13.32 -13.59 -6.19
N TRP A 26 14.52 -13.59 -5.61
CA TRP A 26 14.73 -13.93 -4.19
C TRP A 26 13.93 -13.03 -3.23
N SER A 27 13.89 -11.71 -3.49
CA SER A 27 13.05 -10.80 -2.71
C SER A 27 11.57 -11.02 -2.98
N VAL A 28 11.20 -11.44 -4.20
CA VAL A 28 9.82 -11.76 -4.54
C VAL A 28 9.33 -12.95 -3.74
N ILE A 29 10.12 -14.02 -3.73
CA ILE A 29 9.86 -15.25 -2.98
C ILE A 29 9.82 -14.96 -1.47
N ALA A 30 10.74 -14.15 -0.95
CA ALA A 30 10.74 -13.78 0.47
C ALA A 30 9.47 -13.04 0.87
N ILE A 31 9.00 -12.10 0.07
CA ILE A 31 7.73 -11.39 0.33
C ILE A 31 6.55 -12.35 0.20
N ALA A 32 6.54 -13.20 -0.83
CA ALA A 32 5.49 -14.20 -1.01
C ALA A 32 5.39 -15.13 0.20
N PHE A 33 6.53 -15.56 0.74
CA PHE A 33 6.61 -16.37 1.95
C PHE A 33 6.05 -15.62 3.17
N VAL A 34 6.45 -14.36 3.39
CA VAL A 34 5.94 -13.54 4.49
C VAL A 34 4.43 -13.32 4.37
N SER A 35 3.92 -13.01 3.17
CA SER A 35 2.49 -12.82 2.92
C SER A 35 1.70 -14.12 3.10
N ALA A 36 2.23 -15.25 2.63
CA ALA A 36 1.60 -16.56 2.82
C ALA A 36 1.57 -16.97 4.30
N LEU A 37 2.68 -16.78 5.02
CA LEU A 37 2.79 -17.07 6.44
C LEU A 37 1.83 -16.18 7.24
N PHE A 38 1.71 -14.89 6.90
CA PHE A 38 0.71 -14.01 7.49
C PHE A 38 -0.70 -14.57 7.31
N VAL A 39 -1.12 -14.93 6.09
CA VAL A 39 -2.44 -15.52 5.85
C VAL A 39 -2.64 -16.81 6.64
N GLY A 40 -1.64 -17.69 6.64
CA GLY A 40 -1.68 -18.98 7.32
C GLY A 40 -1.68 -18.89 8.84
N LEU A 41 -1.15 -17.82 9.45
CA LEU A 41 -1.15 -17.61 10.89
C LEU A 41 -2.31 -16.73 11.38
N MET A 42 -2.90 -15.90 10.51
CA MET A 42 -3.99 -14.98 10.88
C MET A 42 -5.37 -15.63 10.95
N TRP A 43 -5.48 -16.93 10.67
CA TRP A 43 -6.73 -17.67 10.74
C TRP A 43 -7.47 -17.66 12.09
N PRO A 44 -6.84 -17.69 13.30
CA PRO A 44 -7.59 -17.65 14.54
C PRO A 44 -8.29 -16.29 14.72
N TYR A 45 -7.60 -15.20 14.38
CA TYR A 45 -8.17 -13.85 14.37
C TYR A 45 -9.27 -13.70 13.31
N ALA A 46 -9.11 -14.34 12.15
CA ALA A 46 -10.10 -14.27 11.07
C ALA A 46 -11.43 -14.97 11.42
N ILE A 47 -11.42 -15.98 12.28
CA ILE A 47 -12.64 -16.68 12.73
C ILE A 47 -13.45 -15.83 13.70
N GLU A 48 -12.77 -15.03 14.54
CA GLU A 48 -13.43 -14.12 15.48
C GLU A 48 -14.16 -12.97 14.77
N GLN A 49 -13.79 -12.68 13.52
CA GLN A 49 -14.37 -11.60 12.72
C GLN A 49 -15.46 -12.13 11.80
N SER A 50 -16.66 -11.53 11.82
CA SER A 50 -17.72 -11.86 10.86
C SER A 50 -17.62 -11.07 9.54
N LYS A 51 -18.21 -11.60 8.45
CA LYS A 51 -18.38 -10.85 7.18
C LYS A 51 -19.07 -9.49 7.39
N THR A 52 -20.03 -9.42 8.33
CA THR A 52 -20.72 -8.17 8.66
C THR A 52 -19.83 -7.21 9.43
N GLN A 53 -18.96 -7.70 10.33
CA GLN A 53 -18.03 -6.84 11.08
C GLN A 53 -16.99 -6.16 10.18
N ILE A 54 -16.53 -6.81 9.10
CA ILE A 54 -15.65 -6.15 8.12
C ILE A 54 -16.41 -5.05 7.37
N ALA A 55 -17.66 -5.30 6.97
CA ALA A 55 -18.49 -4.28 6.35
C ALA A 55 -18.76 -3.12 7.34
N ASP A 56 -19.01 -3.44 8.61
CA ASP A 56 -19.21 -2.46 9.67
C ASP A 56 -17.93 -1.64 9.92
N TRP A 57 -16.75 -2.27 9.96
CA TRP A 57 -15.45 -1.59 10.07
C TRP A 57 -15.15 -0.68 8.89
N LEU A 58 -15.48 -1.11 7.68
CA LEU A 58 -15.35 -0.29 6.47
C LEU A 58 -16.39 0.84 6.41
N SER A 59 -17.55 0.68 7.07
CA SER A 59 -18.57 1.70 7.20
C SER A 59 -18.28 2.71 8.32
N ASN A 60 -17.42 2.34 9.29
CA ASN A 60 -17.04 3.19 10.41
C ASN A 60 -16.14 4.35 9.93
N PRO A 61 -16.62 5.62 10.03
CA PRO A 61 -15.89 6.76 9.49
C PRO A 61 -14.52 6.98 10.14
N SER A 62 -14.39 6.73 11.44
CA SER A 62 -13.13 6.88 12.19
C SER A 62 -12.05 5.91 11.70
N LEU A 63 -12.40 4.62 11.58
CA LEU A 63 -11.48 3.58 11.10
C LEU A 63 -11.09 3.80 9.63
N MET A 64 -12.02 4.28 8.81
CA MET A 64 -11.73 4.60 7.42
C MET A 64 -10.80 5.81 7.28
N LEU A 65 -10.92 6.81 8.17
CA LEU A 65 -9.99 7.95 8.24
C LEU A 65 -8.59 7.49 8.66
N ASP A 66 -8.45 6.68 9.71
CA ASP A 66 -7.15 6.16 10.14
C ASP A 66 -6.47 5.33 9.05
N THR A 67 -7.26 4.48 8.38
CA THR A 67 -6.78 3.68 7.24
C THR A 67 -6.37 4.57 6.06
N SER A 68 -7.04 5.70 5.87
CA SER A 68 -6.69 6.65 4.80
C SER A 68 -5.37 7.36 5.02
N VAL A 69 -4.94 7.55 6.28
CA VAL A 69 -3.62 8.08 6.61
C VAL A 69 -2.56 7.08 6.17
N VAL A 70 -2.74 5.80 6.49
CA VAL A 70 -1.84 4.72 6.06
C VAL A 70 -1.79 4.65 4.53
N LEU A 71 -2.95 4.74 3.87
CA LEU A 71 -3.05 4.77 2.41
C LEU A 71 -2.31 5.97 1.81
N SER A 72 -2.46 7.16 2.39
CA SER A 72 -1.78 8.38 1.91
C SER A 72 -0.27 8.25 2.03
N VAL A 73 0.24 7.75 3.17
CA VAL A 73 1.67 7.49 3.36
C VAL A 73 2.18 6.48 2.34
N GLU A 74 1.45 5.38 2.14
CA GLU A 74 1.82 4.36 1.17
C GLU A 74 1.88 4.93 -0.26
N VAL A 75 0.86 5.67 -0.68
CA VAL A 75 0.82 6.34 -2.00
C VAL A 75 2.00 7.29 -2.16
N VAL A 76 2.30 8.13 -1.16
CA VAL A 76 3.44 9.07 -1.24
C VAL A 76 4.76 8.33 -1.38
N VAL A 77 4.98 7.26 -0.61
CA VAL A 77 6.18 6.43 -0.71
C VAL A 77 6.29 5.74 -2.07
N GLN A 78 5.17 5.26 -2.64
CA GLN A 78 5.15 4.65 -3.96
C GLN A 78 5.38 5.66 -5.08
N MET A 79 4.78 6.85 -5.03
CA MET A 79 5.01 7.93 -6.00
C MET A 79 6.47 8.42 -5.95
N ALA A 80 7.04 8.56 -4.74
CA ALA A 80 8.45 8.89 -4.58
C ALA A 80 9.36 7.82 -5.20
N PHE A 81 8.96 6.53 -5.13
CA PHE A 81 9.68 5.46 -5.81
C PHE A 81 9.60 5.59 -7.33
N CYS A 82 8.42 5.85 -7.90
CA CYS A 82 8.26 6.05 -9.33
C CYS A 82 9.13 7.21 -9.85
N MET A 83 9.06 8.37 -9.20
CA MET A 83 9.85 9.55 -9.59
C MET A 83 11.36 9.29 -9.52
N LEU A 84 11.82 8.61 -8.47
CA LEU A 84 13.23 8.28 -8.30
C LEU A 84 13.69 7.22 -9.30
N ALA A 85 12.85 6.24 -9.58
CA ALA A 85 13.12 5.19 -10.55
C ALA A 85 13.14 5.73 -12.00
N ALA A 86 12.29 6.71 -12.31
CA ALA A 86 12.32 7.44 -13.58
C ALA A 86 13.62 8.26 -13.69
N HIS A 87 13.98 9.02 -12.66
CA HIS A 87 15.23 9.79 -12.64
C HIS A 87 16.47 8.90 -12.81
N VAL A 88 16.49 7.72 -12.19
CA VAL A 88 17.59 6.73 -12.36
C VAL A 88 17.65 6.15 -13.77
N GLN A 89 16.53 6.11 -14.50
CA GLN A 89 16.49 5.62 -15.89
C GLN A 89 16.91 6.69 -16.89
N THR A 90 16.58 7.96 -16.64
CA THR A 90 16.86 9.07 -17.56
C THR A 90 18.20 9.76 -17.28
N ALA A 91 18.70 9.76 -16.04
CA ALA A 91 19.92 10.48 -15.68
C ALA A 91 21.19 9.64 -15.91
N GLY A 92 22.14 10.19 -16.68
CA GLY A 92 23.41 9.50 -16.98
C GLY A 92 24.30 9.26 -15.74
N VAL A 93 24.60 10.31 -14.95
CA VAL A 93 25.51 10.21 -13.79
C VAL A 93 24.74 10.36 -12.48
N ILE A 94 24.64 9.28 -11.71
CA ILE A 94 23.78 9.22 -10.52
C ILE A 94 24.64 9.29 -9.24
N LYS A 95 24.30 10.21 -8.34
CA LYS A 95 24.95 10.33 -7.03
C LYS A 95 24.66 9.08 -6.17
N LYS A 96 25.67 8.54 -5.47
CA LYS A 96 25.52 7.34 -4.59
C LYS A 96 24.37 7.45 -3.58
N ARG A 97 24.07 8.67 -3.09
CA ARG A 97 22.94 8.94 -2.17
C ARG A 97 21.57 8.64 -2.81
N VAL A 98 21.39 8.99 -4.07
CA VAL A 98 20.15 8.75 -4.84
C VAL A 98 19.94 7.25 -5.04
N LEU A 99 21.03 6.52 -5.33
CA LEU A 99 20.99 5.05 -5.46
C LEU A 99 20.64 4.36 -4.13
N TRP A 100 21.14 4.88 -3.00
CA TRP A 100 20.81 4.36 -1.69
C TRP A 100 19.34 4.61 -1.31
N ALA A 101 18.84 5.83 -1.54
CA ALA A 101 17.43 6.15 -1.37
C ALA A 101 16.52 5.27 -2.25
N TYR A 102 16.92 5.04 -3.51
CA TYR A 102 16.21 4.13 -4.42
C TYR A 102 16.18 2.69 -3.89
N ARG A 103 17.29 2.20 -3.35
CA ARG A 103 17.36 0.86 -2.76
C ARG A 103 16.47 0.72 -1.53
N MET A 104 16.39 1.76 -0.69
CA MET A 104 15.50 1.80 0.47
C MET A 104 14.02 1.80 0.05
N LEU A 105 13.62 2.68 -0.87
CA LEU A 105 12.23 2.74 -1.36
C LEU A 105 11.82 1.47 -2.12
N ARG A 106 12.76 0.82 -2.79
CA ARG A 106 12.55 -0.47 -3.45
C ARG A 106 12.24 -1.60 -2.46
N TRP A 107 12.65 -1.49 -1.19
CA TRP A 107 12.40 -2.52 -0.18
C TRP A 107 10.97 -2.50 0.36
N PHE A 108 10.29 -1.35 0.33
CA PHE A 108 8.93 -1.18 0.84
C PHE A 108 7.88 -1.85 -0.07
N PRO A 109 7.22 -2.97 0.30
CA PRO A 109 6.30 -3.69 -0.61
C PRO A 109 4.93 -3.04 -0.75
N GLY A 110 4.54 -2.23 0.24
CA GLY A 110 3.15 -1.83 0.48
C GLY A 110 2.65 -2.54 1.74
N ILE A 111 2.12 -1.79 2.70
CA ILE A 111 1.60 -2.31 3.97
C ILE A 111 0.14 -2.73 3.79
N LEU A 112 -0.61 -2.02 2.94
CA LEU A 112 -2.03 -2.26 2.70
C LEU A 112 -2.35 -3.63 2.10
N ILE A 113 -1.37 -4.35 1.55
CA ILE A 113 -1.59 -5.72 1.08
C ILE A 113 -2.00 -6.67 2.20
N PHE A 114 -1.52 -6.46 3.44
CA PHE A 114 -1.84 -7.35 4.56
C PHE A 114 -3.32 -7.24 5.01
N PRO A 115 -3.88 -6.04 5.22
CA PRO A 115 -5.33 -5.88 5.42
C PRO A 115 -6.17 -6.46 4.29
N VAL A 116 -5.74 -6.31 3.03
CA VAL A 116 -6.47 -6.87 1.88
C VAL A 116 -6.45 -8.40 1.89
N LEU A 117 -5.30 -9.01 2.18
CA LEU A 117 -5.19 -10.47 2.33
C LEU A 117 -6.02 -10.99 3.51
N PHE A 118 -6.06 -10.26 4.63
CA PHE A 118 -6.89 -10.61 5.78
C PHE A 118 -8.39 -10.54 5.45
N SER A 119 -8.83 -9.46 4.79
CA SER A 119 -10.21 -9.33 4.31
C SER A 119 -10.59 -10.47 3.37
N GLY A 120 -9.70 -10.83 2.43
CA GLY A 120 -9.87 -11.97 1.55
C GLY A 120 -9.97 -13.32 2.29
N LEU A 121 -9.18 -13.52 3.35
CA LEU A 121 -9.22 -14.72 4.19
C LEU A 121 -10.56 -14.87 4.91
N VAL A 122 -11.06 -13.79 5.54
CA VAL A 122 -12.38 -13.80 6.19
C VAL A 122 -13.46 -14.06 5.15
N ALA A 123 -13.41 -13.40 3.99
CA ALA A 123 -14.36 -13.64 2.91
C ALA A 123 -14.38 -15.13 2.48
N LEU A 124 -13.21 -15.76 2.36
CA LEU A 124 -13.06 -17.17 2.01
C LEU A 124 -13.63 -18.12 3.07
N ILE A 125 -13.31 -17.90 4.35
CA ILE A 125 -13.80 -18.71 5.47
C ILE A 125 -15.32 -18.80 5.49
N PHE A 126 -16.01 -17.66 5.32
CA PHE A 126 -17.47 -17.62 5.30
C PHE A 126 -18.09 -18.04 3.96
N THR A 127 -17.30 -18.26 2.91
CA THR A 127 -17.81 -18.74 1.62
C THR A 127 -17.84 -20.27 1.59
N PHE A 128 -16.98 -20.93 2.38
CA PHE A 128 -16.90 -22.38 2.49
C PHE A 128 -17.25 -22.85 3.93
N PRO A 129 -18.51 -22.71 4.37
CA PRO A 129 -18.93 -23.23 5.66
C PRO A 129 -18.81 -24.77 5.67
N GLY A 130 -18.30 -25.33 6.77
CA GLY A 130 -18.18 -26.79 6.96
C GLY A 130 -16.80 -27.39 6.62
N VAL A 131 -15.87 -26.60 6.06
CA VAL A 131 -14.47 -27.01 5.91
C VAL A 131 -13.65 -26.47 7.09
N SER A 132 -12.59 -27.18 7.50
CA SER A 132 -11.74 -26.71 8.58
C SER A 132 -11.07 -25.38 8.22
N PHE A 133 -11.21 -24.38 9.10
CA PHE A 133 -10.70 -23.03 8.87
C PHE A 133 -9.20 -22.98 8.64
N SER A 134 -8.45 -23.83 9.35
CA SER A 134 -7.01 -23.99 9.15
C SER A 134 -6.68 -24.45 7.72
N LEU A 135 -7.44 -25.40 7.17
CA LEU A 135 -7.23 -25.88 5.80
C LEU A 135 -7.51 -24.77 4.78
N ILE A 136 -8.58 -24.00 4.96
CA ILE A 136 -8.89 -22.84 4.11
C ILE A 136 -7.72 -21.83 4.14
N ALA A 137 -7.24 -21.48 5.34
CA ALA A 137 -6.17 -20.50 5.49
C ALA A 137 -4.83 -20.97 4.90
N TRP A 138 -4.42 -22.21 5.14
CA TRP A 138 -3.19 -22.76 4.57
C TRP A 138 -3.29 -23.00 3.06
N CYS A 139 -4.48 -23.34 2.55
CA CYS A 139 -4.74 -23.40 1.11
C CYS A 139 -4.60 -22.00 0.48
N MET A 140 -5.24 -20.98 1.06
CA MET A 140 -5.09 -19.60 0.60
C MET A 140 -3.63 -19.13 0.70
N ALA A 141 -2.92 -19.48 1.78
CA ALA A 141 -1.49 -19.18 1.92
C ALA A 141 -0.65 -19.80 0.79
N GLY A 142 -0.90 -21.08 0.46
CA GLY A 142 -0.27 -21.74 -0.68
C GLY A 142 -0.58 -21.04 -2.01
N CYS A 143 -1.84 -20.67 -2.23
CA CYS A 143 -2.25 -19.90 -3.39
C CYS A 143 -1.53 -18.54 -3.47
N VAL A 144 -1.46 -17.79 -2.38
CA VAL A 144 -0.76 -16.49 -2.31
C VAL A 144 0.74 -16.67 -2.59
N PHE A 145 1.36 -17.71 -2.05
CA PHE A 145 2.78 -18.02 -2.26
C PHE A 145 3.10 -18.26 -3.74
N VAL A 146 2.19 -18.90 -4.49
CA VAL A 146 2.36 -19.16 -5.93
C VAL A 146 1.93 -17.96 -6.78
N LEU A 147 0.83 -17.30 -6.42
CA LEU A 147 0.26 -16.18 -7.19
C LEU A 147 1.17 -14.97 -7.25
N ILE A 148 1.91 -14.64 -6.18
CA ILE A 148 2.82 -13.50 -6.17
C ILE A 148 3.96 -13.64 -7.20
N PRO A 149 4.75 -14.72 -7.23
CA PRO A 149 5.80 -14.90 -8.23
C PRO A 149 5.24 -15.12 -9.63
N VAL A 150 4.18 -15.93 -9.79
CA VAL A 150 3.54 -16.17 -11.10
C VAL A 150 2.93 -14.89 -11.65
N GLY A 151 2.21 -14.12 -10.83
CA GLY A 151 1.64 -12.83 -11.21
C GLY A 151 2.71 -11.80 -11.56
N SER A 152 3.82 -11.76 -10.83
CA SER A 152 4.95 -10.89 -11.17
C SER A 152 5.59 -11.28 -12.51
N PHE A 153 5.70 -12.58 -12.79
CA PHE A 153 6.19 -13.08 -14.08
C PHE A 153 5.21 -12.77 -15.22
N LEU A 154 3.92 -13.00 -15.02
CA LEU A 154 2.87 -12.72 -15.98
C LEU A 154 2.82 -11.23 -16.35
N LEU A 155 2.94 -10.33 -15.36
CA LEU A 155 3.00 -8.89 -15.61
C LEU A 155 4.27 -8.47 -16.37
N ARG A 156 5.41 -9.14 -16.14
CA ARG A 156 6.62 -8.91 -16.95
C ARG A 156 6.47 -9.38 -18.38
N TRP A 157 5.70 -10.46 -18.60
CA TRP A 157 5.42 -10.98 -19.93
C TRP A 157 4.41 -10.09 -20.68
N LEU A 158 3.35 -9.64 -20.00
CA LEU A 158 2.32 -8.77 -20.57
C LEU A 158 2.82 -7.34 -20.83
N LEU A 159 3.64 -6.79 -19.93
CA LEU A 159 4.21 -5.45 -20.01
C LEU A 159 5.75 -5.52 -19.95
N PRO A 160 6.42 -5.88 -21.05
CA PRO A 160 7.88 -6.06 -21.07
C PRO A 160 8.63 -4.74 -20.79
N GLU A 161 8.09 -3.63 -21.29
CA GLU A 161 8.68 -2.30 -21.16
C GLU A 161 8.70 -1.83 -19.69
N LYS A 162 9.87 -1.38 -19.26
CA LYS A 162 10.09 -0.93 -17.86
C LYS A 162 9.47 0.44 -17.60
N GLU A 163 9.40 1.29 -18.62
CA GLU A 163 8.85 2.63 -18.56
C GLU A 163 7.32 2.56 -18.40
N LEU A 164 6.64 1.80 -19.28
CA LEU A 164 5.19 1.57 -19.18
C LEU A 164 4.76 1.01 -17.82
N ARG A 165 5.50 0.03 -17.27
CA ARG A 165 5.19 -0.49 -15.93
C ARG A 165 5.33 0.55 -14.83
N LEU A 166 6.20 1.54 -15.00
CA LEU A 166 6.47 2.58 -14.01
C LEU A 166 5.41 3.66 -14.10
N GLU A 167 5.06 4.05 -15.33
CA GLU A 167 3.95 4.96 -15.61
C GLU A 167 2.63 4.39 -15.11
N LEU A 168 2.37 3.10 -15.35
CA LEU A 168 1.16 2.42 -14.88
C LEU A 168 1.12 2.36 -13.36
N LEU A 169 2.25 2.07 -12.70
CA LEU A 169 2.36 2.12 -11.24
C LEU A 169 2.12 3.53 -10.70
N PHE A 170 2.60 4.57 -11.39
CA PHE A 170 2.35 5.96 -11.00
C PHE A 170 0.87 6.34 -11.15
N LEU A 171 0.26 6.03 -12.29
CA LEU A 171 -1.15 6.32 -12.56
C LEU A 171 -2.09 5.56 -11.62
N ALA A 172 -1.81 4.28 -11.37
CA ALA A 172 -2.59 3.47 -10.45
C ALA A 172 -2.47 3.96 -8.99
N ASN A 173 -1.31 4.47 -8.57
CA ASN A 173 -1.18 5.15 -7.28
C ASN A 173 -1.96 6.47 -7.22
N ALA A 174 -1.97 7.26 -8.29
CA ALA A 174 -2.80 8.45 -8.37
C ALA A 174 -4.29 8.11 -8.27
N LEU A 175 -4.72 7.03 -8.93
CA LEU A 175 -6.09 6.55 -8.85
C LEU A 175 -6.45 6.08 -7.42
N VAL A 176 -5.55 5.36 -6.75
CA VAL A 176 -5.72 4.97 -5.33
C VAL A 176 -5.84 6.20 -4.44
N ALA A 177 -5.06 7.26 -4.68
CA ALA A 177 -5.16 8.50 -3.92
C ALA A 177 -6.55 9.15 -4.08
N ILE A 178 -7.03 9.28 -5.32
CA ILE A 178 -8.33 9.87 -5.63
C ILE A 178 -9.45 9.04 -5.00
N LEU A 179 -9.43 7.72 -5.18
CA LEU A 179 -10.43 6.83 -4.59
C LEU A 179 -10.36 6.80 -3.07
N GLY A 180 -9.17 6.92 -2.48
CA GLY A 180 -8.98 7.03 -1.03
C GLY A 180 -9.65 8.28 -0.47
N VAL A 181 -9.53 9.42 -1.16
CA VAL A 181 -10.25 10.66 -0.81
C VAL A 181 -11.76 10.49 -0.98
N ILE A 182 -12.22 9.90 -2.09
CA ILE A 182 -13.66 9.67 -2.32
C ILE A 182 -14.24 8.75 -1.24
N ALA A 183 -13.48 7.72 -0.85
CA ALA A 183 -13.88 6.80 0.20
C ALA A 183 -14.00 7.52 1.55
N THR A 184 -13.07 8.42 1.91
CA THR A 184 -13.14 9.13 3.20
C THR A 184 -14.20 10.22 3.25
N VAL A 185 -14.52 10.87 2.13
CA VAL A 185 -15.43 12.02 2.07
C VAL A 185 -16.90 11.57 1.91
N ASN A 186 -17.33 10.53 2.63
CA ASN A 186 -18.69 9.98 2.57
C ASN A 186 -19.76 10.96 3.14
N GLY A 187 -20.03 12.06 2.43
CA GLY A 187 -21.10 13.02 2.70
C GLY A 187 -20.90 13.94 3.92
N ARG A 188 -19.77 13.84 4.64
CA ARG A 188 -19.39 14.78 5.70
C ARG A 188 -17.91 15.12 5.53
N THR A 189 -17.56 16.40 5.63
CA THR A 189 -16.16 16.79 5.82
C THR A 189 -15.61 15.99 7.01
N ALA A 190 -14.42 15.42 6.87
CA ALA A 190 -13.77 14.56 7.88
C ALA A 190 -13.70 15.19 9.29
N VAL A 191 -13.94 16.50 9.37
CA VAL A 191 -14.15 17.27 10.59
C VAL A 191 -15.60 17.73 10.59
N SER A 192 -16.42 17.23 11.51
CA SER A 192 -17.63 17.95 11.93
C SER A 192 -17.19 19.35 12.30
N GLY A 193 -17.78 20.39 11.71
CA GLY A 193 -17.41 21.79 11.99
C GLY A 193 -17.48 22.06 13.48
N ILE A 194 -16.37 21.86 14.18
CA ILE A 194 -16.18 22.21 15.57
C ILE A 194 -15.77 23.68 15.56
N SER A 195 -16.55 24.50 16.26
CA SER A 195 -16.24 25.90 16.53
C SER A 195 -15.02 26.08 17.43
N GLU A 196 -14.35 24.99 17.82
CA GLU A 196 -13.14 24.97 18.63
C GLU A 196 -11.95 24.44 17.83
N VAL A 197 -10.83 25.18 17.89
CA VAL A 197 -9.57 24.80 17.24
C VAL A 197 -8.93 23.67 18.04
N ASN A 198 -8.71 22.52 17.42
CA ASN A 198 -7.90 21.46 18.01
C ASN A 198 -6.41 21.85 17.94
N TRP A 199 -5.92 22.44 19.02
CA TRP A 199 -4.54 22.92 19.13
C TRP A 199 -3.50 21.81 19.02
N ASP A 200 -3.81 20.59 19.48
CA ASP A 200 -2.90 19.45 19.39
C ASP A 200 -2.68 19.04 17.93
N ALA A 201 -3.76 18.96 17.15
CA ALA A 201 -3.69 18.65 15.73
C ALA A 201 -2.97 19.78 14.94
N LEU A 202 -3.23 21.04 15.28
CA LEU A 202 -2.58 22.20 14.66
C LEU A 202 -1.08 22.22 14.93
N VAL A 203 -0.67 22.00 16.19
CA VAL A 203 0.74 21.92 16.59
C VAL A 203 1.41 20.73 15.91
N GLY A 204 0.75 19.57 15.86
CA GLY A 204 1.27 18.40 15.14
C GLY A 204 1.52 18.69 13.66
N LEU A 205 0.58 19.34 12.98
CA LEU A 205 0.73 19.73 11.58
C LEU A 205 1.85 20.76 11.38
N LEU A 206 1.90 21.80 12.21
CA LEU A 206 2.94 22.84 12.15
C LEU A 206 4.33 22.25 12.38
N ALA A 207 4.47 21.36 13.36
CA ALA A 207 5.71 20.65 13.63
C ALA A 207 6.15 19.81 12.43
N LEU A 208 5.22 19.08 11.80
CA LEU A 208 5.50 18.25 10.63
C LEU A 208 5.95 19.09 9.43
N ILE A 209 5.30 20.23 9.18
CA ILE A 209 5.70 21.19 8.14
C ILE A 209 7.08 21.77 8.45
N ALA A 210 7.33 22.21 9.70
CA ALA A 210 8.59 22.79 10.11
C ALA A 210 9.75 21.80 9.95
N VAL A 211 9.56 20.56 10.38
CA VAL A 211 10.55 19.48 10.23
C VAL A 211 10.82 19.19 8.75
N GLY A 212 9.77 19.09 7.91
CA GLY A 212 9.91 18.91 6.47
C GLY A 212 10.67 20.06 5.80
N ALA A 213 10.35 21.30 6.17
CA ALA A 213 11.02 22.50 5.66
C ALA A 213 12.49 22.57 6.10
N LEU A 214 12.78 22.29 7.37
CA LEU A 214 14.15 22.27 7.90
C LEU A 214 14.98 21.18 7.22
N MET A 215 14.46 19.97 7.07
CA MET A 215 15.13 18.91 6.32
C MET A 215 15.39 19.34 4.87
N GLY A 216 14.39 19.95 4.20
CA GLY A 216 14.55 20.50 2.86
C GLY A 216 15.64 21.56 2.75
N MET A 217 15.68 22.49 3.70
CA MET A 217 16.69 23.56 3.77
C MET A 217 18.09 23.02 4.04
N VAL A 218 18.24 22.08 4.97
CA VAL A 218 19.52 21.42 5.27
C VAL A 218 20.02 20.64 4.05
N VAL A 219 19.13 19.93 3.35
CA VAL A 219 19.49 19.24 2.10
C VAL A 219 19.89 20.21 0.99
N ARG A 220 19.21 21.37 0.87
CA ARG A 220 19.55 22.42 -0.10
C ARG A 220 20.90 23.06 0.22
N SER A 221 21.15 23.43 1.47
CA SER A 221 22.41 24.06 1.88
C SER A 221 23.61 23.13 1.73
N MET A 222 23.45 21.82 1.99
CA MET A 222 24.47 20.81 1.69
C MET A 222 24.72 20.61 0.19
N LYS A 223 23.73 20.85 -0.68
CA LYS A 223 23.89 20.77 -2.14
C LYS A 223 24.53 22.01 -2.76
N LEU A 224 24.37 23.20 -2.14
CA LEU A 224 24.92 24.46 -2.62
C LEU A 224 26.38 24.70 -2.17
N LYS A 225 26.81 24.05 -1.08
CA LYS A 225 28.21 24.09 -0.59
C LYS A 225 29.15 23.10 -1.32
N LYS A 226 28.68 22.41 -2.36
CA LYS A 226 29.43 21.39 -3.10
C LYS A 226 29.39 21.69 -4.58
#